data_AF-R6BYG2-F1
#
_entry.id   AF-R6BYG2-F1
#
_cell.length_a   1.000
_cell.length_b   1.000
_cell.length_c   1.000
_cell.angle_alpha   90.00
_cell.angle_beta   90.00
_cell.angle_gamma   90.00
#
_symmetry.space_group_name_H-M   'P 1'
#
loop_
_entity.id
_entity.type
_entity.pdbx_description
1 polymer ?
#
loop_
_entity_poly.entity_id
_entity_poly.type
_entity_poly.pdbx_seq_one_letter_code
_entity_poly.pdbx_strand_id
1 'polypeptide(L)'
;MRLQSVTMQIGRLHYIPPVYAGQNLIYAKGPEWVELVEKIAEYGGYDYVILDLSESIQGIFELLKHCDRIYTITKEDPAAQGKIAQYEELLRDYRCEEILEKTSKKLLPVFTGIPERLEQYTRGELADYIRKLISEELEAA
;
A
#
# COMPACT_ATOMS: atom_id res chain seq x y z
N MET A 1 15.63 -11.79 15.39
CA MET A 1 15.58 -12.15 13.96
C MET A 1 16.23 -11.01 13.18
N ARG A 2 17.01 -11.26 12.12
CA ARG A 2 17.54 -10.16 11.28
C ARG A 2 16.59 -9.97 10.10
N LEU A 3 16.14 -8.74 9.81
CA LEU A 3 15.20 -8.47 8.71
C LEU A 3 15.67 -9.06 7.37
N GLN A 4 16.98 -8.99 7.10
CA GLN A 4 17.61 -9.55 5.90
C GLN A 4 17.40 -11.08 5.74
N SER A 5 17.16 -11.82 6.82
CA SER A 5 16.95 -13.27 6.73
C SER A 5 15.52 -13.66 6.33
N VAL A 6 14.59 -12.71 6.26
CA VAL A 6 13.18 -12.95 5.90
C VAL A 6 12.73 -12.23 4.64
N THR A 7 13.62 -11.44 4.03
CA THR A 7 13.33 -10.71 2.80
C THR A 7 13.84 -11.45 1.58
N MET A 8 13.08 -11.39 0.49
CA MET A 8 13.50 -11.70 -0.87
C MET A 8 13.77 -10.40 -1.63
N GLN A 9 14.42 -10.49 -2.79
CA GLN A 9 14.84 -9.30 -3.56
C GLN A 9 14.45 -9.42 -5.04
N ILE A 10 13.89 -8.34 -5.58
CA ILE A 10 13.64 -8.15 -7.01
C ILE A 10 14.24 -6.79 -7.40
N GLY A 11 15.33 -6.80 -8.16
CA GLY A 11 16.07 -5.58 -8.46
C GLY A 11 16.59 -4.91 -7.19
N ARG A 12 16.11 -3.70 -6.87
CA ARG A 12 16.41 -2.97 -5.62
C ARG A 12 15.31 -3.07 -4.55
N LEU A 13 14.20 -3.72 -4.87
CA LEU A 13 13.08 -3.93 -3.95
C LEU A 13 13.36 -5.16 -3.08
N HIS A 14 13.38 -4.96 -1.77
CA HIS A 14 13.30 -6.05 -0.81
C HIS A 14 11.84 -6.21 -0.38
N TYR A 15 11.34 -7.43 -0.40
CA TYR A 15 9.97 -7.74 0.00
C TYR A 15 9.93 -8.95 0.93
N ILE A 16 8.93 -8.98 1.81
CA ILE A 16 8.65 -10.13 2.66
C ILE A 16 7.70 -11.05 1.85
N PRO A 17 8.10 -12.30 1.54
CA PRO A 17 7.24 -13.19 0.78
C PRO A 17 6.01 -13.60 1.59
N PRO A 18 4.91 -14.01 0.93
CA PRO A 18 3.72 -14.50 1.63
C PRO A 18 4.04 -15.63 2.60
N VAL A 19 3.46 -15.57 3.80
CA VAL A 19 3.63 -16.62 4.81
C VAL A 19 2.92 -17.89 4.34
N TYR A 20 3.64 -19.01 4.36
CA TYR A 20 3.12 -20.32 3.94
C TYR A 20 1.85 -20.75 4.69
N ALA A 21 1.74 -20.39 5.98
CA ALA A 21 0.56 -20.61 6.81
C ALA A 21 0.21 -19.34 7.61
N GLY A 22 -0.63 -18.48 7.03
CA GLY A 22 -1.01 -17.18 7.60
C GLY A 22 -2.01 -17.22 8.76
N GLN A 23 -2.40 -18.40 9.25
CA GLN A 23 -3.43 -18.53 10.31
C GLN A 23 -3.07 -17.74 11.58
N ASN A 24 -1.78 -17.67 11.89
CA ASN A 24 -1.28 -16.92 13.06
C ASN A 24 -1.35 -15.40 12.86
N LEU A 25 -1.36 -14.90 11.62
CA LEU A 25 -1.40 -13.46 11.33
C LEU A 25 -2.76 -12.84 11.69
N ILE A 26 -3.82 -13.65 11.75
CA ILE A 26 -5.17 -13.20 12.12
C ILE A 26 -5.22 -12.70 13.57
N TYR A 27 -4.29 -13.14 14.43
CA TYR A 27 -4.23 -12.74 15.83
C TYR A 27 -3.38 -11.49 16.09
N ALA A 28 -2.63 -11.03 15.09
CA ALA A 28 -1.78 -9.85 15.21
C ALA A 28 -2.64 -8.58 15.21
N LYS A 29 -2.45 -7.75 16.23
CA LYS A 29 -3.25 -6.54 16.48
C LYS A 29 -2.59 -5.31 15.84
N GLY A 30 -3.39 -4.26 15.64
CA GLY A 30 -2.94 -2.97 15.09
C GLY A 30 -1.62 -2.46 15.69
N PRO A 31 -1.47 -2.36 17.02
CA PRO A 31 -0.23 -1.89 17.63
C PRO A 31 1.00 -2.76 17.30
N GLU A 32 0.84 -4.08 17.16
CA GLU A 32 1.94 -4.98 16.80
C GLU A 32 2.37 -4.75 15.35
N TRP A 33 1.42 -4.45 14.46
CA TRP A 33 1.72 -4.07 13.08
C TRP A 33 2.43 -2.73 12.98
N VAL A 34 1.95 -1.71 13.72
CA VAL A 34 2.58 -0.39 13.76
C VAL A 34 4.02 -0.52 14.28
N GLU A 35 4.23 -1.23 15.38
CA GLU A 35 5.57 -1.47 15.95
C GLU A 35 6.50 -2.18 14.96
N LEU A 36 5.98 -3.13 14.17
CA LEU A 36 6.75 -3.79 13.11
C LEU A 36 7.19 -2.80 12.03
N VAL A 37 6.26 -1.97 11.54
CA VAL A 37 6.53 -0.97 10.50
C VAL A 37 7.56 0.06 11.00
N GLU A 38 7.40 0.57 12.22
CA GLU A 38 8.32 1.52 12.84
C GLU A 38 9.74 0.94 12.94
N LYS A 39 9.88 -0.33 13.38
CA LYS A 39 11.19 -0.99 13.44
C LYS A 39 11.81 -1.21 12.07
N ILE A 40 11.01 -1.52 11.05
CA ILE A 40 11.52 -1.65 9.68
C ILE A 40 11.99 -0.29 9.16
N ALA A 41 11.25 0.78 9.43
CA ALA A 41 11.63 2.14 9.04
C ALA A 41 12.90 2.61 9.76
N GLU A 42 13.01 2.38 11.07
CA GLU A 42 14.13 2.85 11.90
C GLU A 42 15.43 2.06 11.61
N TYR A 43 15.35 0.73 11.50
CA TYR A 43 16.53 -0.13 11.42
C TYR A 43 16.76 -0.79 10.06
N GLY A 44 15.79 -0.74 9.14
CA GLY A 44 15.86 -1.44 7.86
C GLY A 44 16.78 -0.79 6.84
N GLY A 45 17.07 0.51 6.99
CA GLY A 45 17.90 1.26 6.04
C GLY A 45 17.25 1.45 4.67
N TYR A 46 15.92 1.51 4.61
CA TYR A 46 15.14 1.74 3.39
C TYR A 46 14.72 3.19 3.29
N ASP A 47 14.73 3.74 2.07
CA ASP A 47 14.19 5.07 1.80
C ASP A 47 12.65 5.08 1.88
N TYR A 48 12.01 3.95 1.55
CA TYR A 48 10.56 3.80 1.52
C TYR A 48 10.12 2.42 2.01
N VAL A 49 9.00 2.37 2.71
CA VAL A 49 8.30 1.13 3.09
C VAL A 49 6.93 1.13 2.40
N ILE A 50 6.66 0.11 1.59
CA ILE A 50 5.37 -0.05 0.89
C ILE A 50 4.56 -1.11 1.64
N LEU A 51 3.35 -0.74 2.04
CA LEU A 51 2.40 -1.64 2.69
C LEU A 51 1.28 -2.01 1.73
N ASP A 52 1.17 -3.29 1.42
CA ASP A 52 0.00 -3.85 0.73
C ASP A 52 -1.02 -4.28 1.79
N LEU A 53 -2.11 -3.52 1.88
CA LEU A 53 -3.06 -3.59 2.98
C LEU A 53 -4.44 -4.02 2.50
N SER A 54 -5.10 -4.87 3.29
CA SER A 54 -6.48 -5.29 3.08
C SER A 54 -7.34 -5.03 4.32
N GLU A 55 -8.66 -5.00 4.12
CA GLU A 55 -9.64 -4.83 5.21
C GLU A 55 -9.60 -5.93 6.28
N SER A 56 -8.95 -7.06 6.00
CA SER A 56 -8.81 -8.17 6.96
C SER A 56 -7.75 -7.91 8.05
N ILE A 57 -6.96 -6.84 7.92
CA ILE A 57 -5.94 -6.50 8.92
C ILE A 57 -6.60 -5.87 10.14
N GLN A 58 -6.39 -6.48 11.31
CA GLN A 58 -6.86 -5.90 12.56
C GLN A 58 -6.07 -4.63 12.88
N GLY A 59 -6.79 -3.53 13.15
CA GLY A 59 -6.19 -2.23 13.41
C GLY A 59 -5.67 -1.53 12.16
N ILE A 60 -6.37 -1.72 11.04
CA ILE A 60 -6.02 -1.10 9.75
C ILE A 60 -6.01 0.43 9.82
N PHE A 61 -6.89 1.06 10.60
CA PHE A 61 -6.92 2.52 10.71
C PHE A 61 -5.67 3.07 11.41
N GLU A 62 -5.16 2.38 12.43
CA GLU A 62 -3.91 2.73 13.10
C GLU A 62 -2.72 2.67 12.13
N LEU A 63 -2.67 1.63 11.29
CA LEU A 63 -1.66 1.53 10.23
C LEU A 63 -1.79 2.65 9.20
N LEU A 64 -3.00 2.91 8.70
CA LEU A 64 -3.24 3.95 7.70
C LEU A 64 -2.90 5.35 8.25
N LYS A 65 -3.19 5.62 9.52
CA LYS A 65 -2.76 6.88 10.18
C LYS A 65 -1.25 7.02 10.22
N HIS A 66 -0.53 5.92 10.39
CA HIS A 66 0.93 5.89 10.43
C HIS A 66 1.57 6.07 9.05
N CYS A 67 0.87 5.77 7.96
CA CYS A 67 1.36 6.03 6.61
C CYS A 67 1.55 7.53 6.35
N ASP A 68 2.58 7.90 5.60
CA ASP A 68 2.76 9.26 5.08
C ASP A 68 1.84 9.56 3.90
N ARG A 69 1.61 8.54 3.07
CA ARG A 69 0.84 8.62 1.82
C ARG A 69 0.06 7.34 1.62
N ILE A 70 -1.19 7.46 1.20
CA ILE A 70 -2.07 6.31 0.92
C ILE A 70 -2.51 6.39 -0.55
N TYR A 71 -2.40 5.28 -1.27
CA TYR A 71 -2.91 5.17 -2.65
C TYR A 71 -4.04 4.16 -2.69
N THR A 72 -5.18 4.56 -3.23
CA THR A 72 -6.34 3.68 -3.41
C THR A 72 -6.69 3.60 -4.88
N ILE A 73 -6.44 2.46 -5.52
CA ILE A 73 -6.85 2.22 -6.91
C ILE A 73 -8.36 1.94 -6.92
N THR A 74 -9.09 2.68 -7.76
CA THR A 74 -10.56 2.58 -7.86
C THR A 74 -11.02 2.42 -9.32
N LYS A 75 -12.32 2.21 -9.50
CA LYS A 75 -13.03 2.13 -10.78
C LYS A 75 -14.28 2.99 -10.73
N GLU A 76 -14.79 3.39 -11.90
CA GLU A 76 -16.01 4.20 -12.01
C GLU A 76 -17.30 3.40 -11.87
N ASP A 77 -17.23 2.07 -11.71
CA ASP A 77 -18.42 1.25 -11.58
C ASP A 77 -19.15 1.50 -10.24
N PRO A 78 -20.49 1.35 -10.20
CA PRO A 78 -21.27 1.65 -8.99
C PRO A 78 -20.84 0.86 -7.75
N ALA A 79 -20.31 -0.36 -7.90
CA ALA A 79 -19.88 -1.17 -6.75
C ALA A 79 -18.58 -0.62 -6.15
N ALA A 80 -17.61 -0.24 -6.98
CA ALA A 80 -16.39 0.42 -6.52
C ALA A 80 -16.69 1.76 -5.84
N GLN A 81 -17.56 2.58 -6.44
CA GLN A 81 -17.95 3.86 -5.84
C GLN A 81 -18.69 3.68 -4.51
N GLY A 82 -19.57 2.67 -4.41
CA GLY A 82 -20.25 2.33 -3.16
C GLY A 82 -19.27 1.93 -2.04
N LYS A 83 -18.24 1.13 -2.36
CA LYS A 83 -17.20 0.75 -1.39
C LYS A 83 -16.38 1.95 -0.90
N ILE A 84 -16.02 2.86 -1.81
CA ILE A 84 -15.31 4.09 -1.44
C ILE A 84 -16.19 4.97 -0.55
N ALA A 85 -17.46 5.16 -0.91
CA ALA A 85 -18.38 5.97 -0.11
C ALA A 85 -18.55 5.40 1.31
N GLN A 86 -18.75 4.09 1.43
CA GLN A 86 -18.84 3.40 2.72
C GLN A 86 -17.56 3.56 3.55
N TYR A 87 -16.39 3.42 2.92
CA TYR A 87 -15.10 3.59 3.58
C TYR A 87 -14.92 5.02 4.10
N GLU A 88 -15.24 6.03 3.30
CA GLU A 88 -15.13 7.43 3.70
C GLU A 88 -16.11 7.79 4.83
N GLU A 89 -17.33 7.25 4.81
CA GLU A 89 -18.30 7.40 5.89
C GLU A 89 -17.77 6.78 7.19
N LEU A 90 -17.23 5.56 7.12
CA LEU A 90 -16.62 4.89 8.26
C LEU A 90 -15.46 5.72 8.84
N LEU A 91 -14.62 6.34 8.01
CA LEU A 91 -13.55 7.21 8.51
C LEU A 91 -14.08 8.46 9.23
N ARG A 92 -15.18 9.05 8.79
CA ARG A 92 -15.81 10.19 9.47
C ARG A 92 -16.41 9.79 10.81
N ASP A 93 -17.12 8.66 10.85
CA ASP A 93 -17.74 8.14 12.07
C ASP A 93 -16.71 7.86 13.17
N TYR A 94 -15.55 7.33 12.77
CA TYR A 94 -14.44 7.01 13.67
C TYR A 94 -13.48 8.19 13.89
N ARG A 95 -13.77 9.38 13.35
CA ARG A 95 -12.94 10.59 13.46
C ARG A 95 -11.49 10.36 13.00
N CYS A 96 -11.36 9.73 11.84
CA CYS A 96 -10.11 9.35 11.21
C CYS A 96 -9.94 10.05 9.84
N GLU A 97 -10.48 11.26 9.68
CA GLU A 97 -10.46 12.01 8.43
C GLU A 97 -9.05 12.37 7.96
N GLU A 98 -8.06 12.42 8.85
CA GLU A 98 -6.63 12.54 8.51
C GLU A 98 -6.16 11.46 7.52
N ILE A 99 -6.79 10.27 7.53
CA ILE A 99 -6.53 9.22 6.55
C ILE A 99 -6.98 9.68 5.15
N LEU A 100 -8.11 10.38 5.04
CA LEU A 100 -8.61 10.92 3.78
C LEU A 100 -7.66 12.00 3.23
N GLU A 101 -7.11 12.84 4.09
CA GLU A 101 -6.17 13.90 3.71
C GLU A 101 -4.90 13.32 3.06
N LYS A 102 -4.44 12.16 3.54
CA LYS A 102 -3.27 11.45 3.00
C LYS A 102 -3.59 10.58 1.79
N THR A 103 -4.87 10.33 1.50
CA THR A 103 -5.32 9.38 0.47
C THR A 103 -5.38 10.01 -0.92
N SER A 104 -4.70 9.38 -1.89
CA SER A 104 -4.89 9.62 -3.31
C SER A 104 -5.65 8.49 -3.96
N LYS A 105 -6.88 8.76 -4.37
CA LYS A 105 -7.68 7.84 -5.19
C LYS A 105 -7.18 7.90 -6.63
N LYS A 106 -6.80 6.75 -7.19
CA LYS A 106 -6.28 6.63 -8.57
C LYS A 106 -7.24 5.81 -9.43
N LEU A 107 -7.75 6.43 -10.48
CA LEU A 107 -8.41 5.74 -11.56
C LEU A 107 -7.36 5.40 -12.61
N LEU A 108 -6.95 4.14 -12.67
CA LEU A 108 -5.94 3.69 -13.62
C LEU A 108 -6.60 3.31 -14.95
N PRO A 109 -5.94 3.57 -16.10
CA PRO A 109 -6.39 3.06 -17.38
C PRO A 109 -6.27 1.52 -17.42
N VAL A 110 -6.95 0.91 -18.39
CA VAL A 110 -6.77 -0.52 -18.68
C VAL A 110 -5.45 -0.70 -19.43
N PHE A 111 -4.54 -1.48 -18.86
CA PHE A 111 -3.28 -1.86 -19.49
C PHE A 111 -3.47 -3.18 -20.25
N THR A 112 -2.99 -3.25 -21.50
CA THR A 112 -3.18 -4.45 -22.34
C THR A 112 -1.99 -5.39 -22.34
N GLY A 113 -0.80 -4.89 -21.95
CA GLY A 113 0.45 -5.63 -21.94
C GLY A 113 1.15 -5.62 -20.59
N ILE A 114 0.43 -5.97 -19.52
CA ILE A 114 1.07 -6.12 -18.19
C ILE A 114 2.01 -7.33 -18.24
N PRO A 115 3.32 -7.16 -17.96
CA PRO A 115 4.24 -8.30 -17.94
C PRO A 115 3.83 -9.33 -16.88
N GLU A 116 4.13 -10.61 -17.11
CA GLU A 116 3.90 -11.66 -16.08
C GLU A 116 4.91 -11.57 -14.94
N ARG A 117 6.10 -11.03 -15.21
CA ARG A 117 7.24 -11.00 -14.30
C ARG A 117 7.43 -9.60 -13.72
N LEU A 118 7.50 -9.50 -12.39
CA LEU A 118 7.65 -8.22 -11.68
C LEU A 118 8.91 -7.46 -12.08
N GLU A 119 9.99 -8.18 -12.42
CA GLU A 119 11.25 -7.62 -12.92
C GLU A 119 11.07 -6.73 -14.16
N GLN A 120 10.00 -6.97 -14.92
CA GLN A 120 9.72 -6.28 -16.18
C GLN A 120 8.79 -5.08 -16.02
N TYR A 121 8.28 -4.80 -14.81
CA TYR A 121 7.31 -3.71 -14.57
C TYR A 121 7.93 -2.32 -14.73
N THR A 122 9.25 -2.24 -14.93
CA THR A 122 9.98 -1.01 -15.22
C THR A 122 9.90 -0.61 -16.71
N ARG A 123 9.18 -1.35 -17.55
CA ARG A 123 9.01 -1.07 -18.99
C ARG A 123 7.56 -1.23 -19.43
N GLY A 124 7.23 -0.67 -20.59
CA GLY A 124 5.90 -0.77 -21.21
C GLY A 124 4.90 0.25 -20.67
N GLU A 125 3.63 0.09 -21.08
CA GLU A 125 2.55 1.06 -20.85
C GLU A 125 2.35 1.42 -19.37
N LEU A 126 2.42 0.42 -18.48
CA LEU A 126 2.32 0.63 -17.04
C LEU A 126 3.45 1.52 -16.52
N ALA A 127 4.69 1.21 -16.89
CA ALA A 127 5.85 1.97 -16.42
C ALA A 127 5.82 3.42 -16.90
N ASP A 128 5.43 3.63 -18.16
CA ASP A 128 5.37 4.97 -18.75
C ASP A 128 4.25 5.80 -18.12
N TYR A 129 3.08 5.19 -17.86
CA TYR A 129 1.99 5.84 -17.14
C TYR A 129 2.39 6.21 -15.70
N ILE A 130 3.01 5.27 -14.96
CA ILE A 130 3.39 5.53 -13.57
C ILE A 130 4.49 6.59 -13.46
N ARG A 131 5.47 6.63 -14.39
CA ARG A 131 6.46 7.72 -14.43
C ARG A 131 5.82 9.08 -14.60
N LYS A 132 4.85 9.19 -15.50
CA LYS A 132 4.08 10.42 -15.72
C LYS A 132 3.28 10.80 -14.47
N LEU A 133 2.63 9.83 -13.84
CA LEU A 133 1.89 10.06 -12.60
C LEU A 133 2.80 10.58 -11.47
N ILE A 134 3.99 9.98 -11.31
CA ILE A 134 4.96 10.41 -10.30
C ILE A 134 5.48 11.82 -10.60
N SER A 135 5.80 12.15 -11.86
CA SER A 135 6.25 13.51 -12.20
C SER A 135 5.18 14.55 -11.91
N GLU A 136 3.92 14.27 -12.25
CA GLU A 136 2.80 15.17 -11.98
C GLU A 136 2.57 15.37 -10.47
N GLU A 137 2.73 14.33 -9.66
CA GLU A 137 2.64 14.44 -8.20
C GLU A 137 3.80 15.23 -7.59
N LEU A 138 5.02 15.02 -8.08
CA LEU A 138 6.21 15.76 -7.60
C LEU A 138 6.18 17.23 -7.99
N GLU A 139 5.58 17.58 -9.14
CA GLU A 139 5.39 18.97 -9.56
C GLU A 139 4.31 19.70 -8.74
N ALA A 140 3.38 18.94 -8.13
CA ALA A 140 2.26 19.48 -7.34
C ALA A 140 2.55 19.61 -5.84
N ALA A 141 3.70 19.09 -5.37
CA ALA A 141 4.14 19.09 -3.97
C ALA A 141 5.11 20.24 -3.68
#